data_AF-A0A109KRZ7-F1
#
_entry.id   AF-A0A109KRZ7-F1
#
_cell.length_a   1.000
_cell.length_b   1.000
_cell.length_c   1.000
_cell.angle_alpha   90.00
_cell.angle_beta   90.00
_cell.angle_gamma   90.00
#
_symmetry.space_group_name_H-M   'P 1'
#
loop_
_entity.id
_entity.type
_entity.pdbx_description
1 polymer ?
#
loop_
_entity_poly.entity_id
_entity_poly.type
_entity_poly.pdbx_seq_one_letter_code
_entity_poly.pdbx_strand_id
1 'polypeptide(L)'
;MELHKEQGMVYGQEKEARTGRRSTMLRAASAECSGVRLRVVLSECKIAPMDFALFLKISPQRLTNWFSRGIPHLQLDRIAGLLSVNAQWLETGAGEKFLATSE
;
A
#
# COMPACT_ATOMS: atom_id res chain seq x y z
N MET A 1 42.62 -20.87 18.38
CA MET A 1 42.92 -19.46 18.05
C MET A 1 42.29 -19.22 16.69
N GLU A 2 40.98 -19.04 16.61
CA GLU A 2 40.26 -17.82 17.02
C GLU A 2 40.78 -16.61 16.22
N LEU A 3 39.95 -16.10 15.30
CA LEU A 3 39.29 -14.79 15.41
C LEU A 3 38.59 -14.41 14.08
N HIS A 4 37.25 -14.44 14.11
CA HIS A 4 36.32 -13.39 13.68
C HIS A 4 36.48 -12.72 12.29
N LYS A 5 35.42 -12.73 11.48
CA LYS A 5 34.38 -11.66 11.45
C LYS A 5 33.66 -11.58 10.08
N GLU A 6 32.36 -11.87 10.10
CA GLU A 6 31.26 -11.02 9.59
C GLU A 6 31.46 -10.25 8.27
N GLN A 7 30.74 -10.68 7.23
CA GLN A 7 30.30 -9.83 6.12
C GLN A 7 28.86 -10.30 5.83
N GLY A 8 27.82 -9.77 6.47
CA GLY A 8 27.48 -8.35 6.47
C GLY A 8 26.65 -8.03 5.22
N MET A 9 25.47 -8.66 5.09
CA MET A 9 24.45 -8.28 4.12
C MET A 9 24.04 -6.82 4.42
N VAL A 10 24.52 -5.86 3.62
CA VAL A 10 24.08 -4.47 3.67
C VAL A 10 23.60 -4.10 2.28
N TYR A 11 22.30 -4.25 2.04
CA TYR A 11 21.66 -3.52 0.96
C TYR A 11 21.53 -2.08 1.43
N GLY A 12 22.30 -1.21 0.79
CA GLY A 12 22.42 0.20 1.10
C GLY A 12 21.06 0.90 1.22
N GLN A 13 20.88 1.50 2.39
CA GLN A 13 20.01 2.65 2.57
C GLN A 13 20.50 3.84 1.75
N GLU A 14 19.63 4.85 1.69
CA GLU A 14 19.86 6.22 1.25
C GLU A 14 19.65 6.48 -0.24
N LYS A 15 18.45 6.94 -0.59
CA LYS A 15 18.21 8.33 -1.06
C LYS A 15 16.76 8.74 -0.74
N GLU A 16 16.52 9.24 0.47
CA GLU A 16 15.24 9.91 0.75
C GLU A 16 15.30 11.32 0.15
N ALA A 17 14.57 11.46 -0.96
CA ALA A 17 14.40 12.71 -1.66
C ALA A 17 13.56 13.68 -0.82
N ARG A 18 14.10 14.89 -0.66
CA ARG A 18 13.44 16.13 -0.27
C ARG A 18 11.93 16.11 -0.56
N THR A 19 11.10 16.05 0.48
CA THR A 19 9.68 16.44 0.37
C THR A 19 9.42 17.67 1.24
N GLY A 20 9.29 18.81 0.56
CA GLY A 20 8.85 20.05 1.18
C GLY A 20 7.38 19.95 1.60
N ARG A 21 7.16 20.12 2.91
CA ARG A 21 6.06 20.89 3.52
C ARG A 21 4.66 20.75 2.90
N ARG A 22 3.87 19.81 3.44
CA ARG A 22 2.42 19.97 3.70
C ARG A 22 2.12 19.33 5.06
N SER A 23 2.35 20.07 6.15
CA SER A 23 1.29 20.73 6.93
C SER A 23 0.18 19.77 7.40
N THR A 24 0.33 19.33 8.65
CA THR A 24 -0.70 19.28 9.70
C THR A 24 -2.09 18.73 9.35
N MET A 25 -2.46 17.65 10.05
CA MET A 25 -3.79 17.06 10.17
C MET A 25 -4.28 16.23 8.97
N LEU A 26 -3.73 15.03 8.78
CA LEU A 26 -4.57 13.92 8.33
C LEU A 26 -5.43 13.48 9.52
N ARG A 27 -6.46 14.31 9.74
CA ARG A 27 -7.78 14.04 10.31
C ARG A 27 -7.95 12.59 10.78
N ALA A 28 -8.18 12.44 12.07
CA ALA A 28 -8.68 11.23 12.73
C ALA A 28 -10.12 10.85 12.28
N ALA A 29 -10.41 10.91 10.97
CA ALA A 29 -11.72 10.67 10.37
C ALA A 29 -11.67 9.69 9.18
N SER A 30 -10.60 8.89 9.04
CA SER A 30 -10.46 7.98 7.89
C SER A 30 -9.85 6.63 8.26
N ALA A 31 -10.11 6.11 9.46
CA ALA A 31 -9.83 4.70 9.74
C ALA A 31 -10.68 3.75 8.85
N GLU A 32 -11.64 4.29 8.11
CA GLU A 32 -12.73 3.52 7.50
C GLU A 32 -12.79 3.55 5.97
N CYS A 33 -11.96 4.34 5.25
CA CYS A 33 -12.01 4.35 3.78
C CYS A 33 -11.11 3.30 3.12
N SER A 34 -11.49 2.85 1.92
CA SER A 34 -10.77 1.82 1.16
C SER A 34 -9.32 2.18 0.84
N GLY A 35 -8.99 3.47 0.85
CA GLY A 35 -7.63 3.97 0.68
C GLY A 35 -6.67 3.58 1.80
N VAL A 36 -7.13 3.54 3.05
CA VAL A 36 -6.29 3.12 4.17
C VAL A 36 -5.99 1.63 4.10
N ARG A 37 -7.00 0.81 3.79
CA ARG A 37 -6.83 -0.64 3.58
C ARG A 37 -5.90 -0.94 2.42
N LEU A 38 -6.01 -0.20 1.31
CA LEU A 38 -5.06 -0.33 0.20
C LEU A 38 -3.62 -0.11 0.65
N ARG A 39 -3.36 0.93 1.45
CA ARG A 39 -2.02 1.21 1.96
C ARG A 39 -1.49 0.06 2.84
N VAL A 40 -2.35 -0.51 3.69
CA VAL A 40 -2.00 -1.68 4.53
C VAL A 40 -1.60 -2.87 3.65
N VAL A 41 -2.40 -3.20 2.63
CA VAL A 41 -2.10 -4.32 1.72
C VAL A 41 -0.77 -4.09 0.98
N LEU A 42 -0.56 -2.89 0.43
CA LEU A 42 0.71 -2.57 -0.25
C LEU A 42 1.91 -2.70 0.70
N SER A 43 1.76 -2.27 1.96
CA SER A 43 2.81 -2.39 2.97
C SER A 43 3.13 -3.85 3.32
N GLU A 44 2.11 -4.70 3.48
CA GLU A 44 2.28 -6.12 3.76
C GLU A 44 2.93 -6.86 2.59
N CYS A 45 2.54 -6.52 1.36
CA CYS A 45 3.15 -7.07 0.14
C CYS A 45 4.53 -6.45 -0.16
N LYS A 46 5.01 -5.49 0.65
CA LYS A 46 6.26 -4.73 0.43
C LYS A 46 6.32 -4.05 -0.94
N ILE A 47 5.16 -3.63 -1.46
CA ILE A 47 5.05 -2.93 -2.74
C ILE A 47 5.17 -1.43 -2.50
N ALA A 48 6.15 -0.79 -3.14
CA ALA A 48 6.25 0.66 -3.08
C ALA A 48 5.04 1.30 -3.79
N PRO A 49 4.39 2.32 -3.20
CA PRO A 49 3.27 3.00 -3.84
C PRO A 49 3.58 3.56 -5.23
N MET A 50 4.83 4.00 -5.45
CA MET A 50 5.27 4.53 -6.74
C MET A 50 5.28 3.42 -7.81
N ASP A 51 5.82 2.25 -7.49
CA ASP A 51 5.82 1.09 -8.39
C ASP A 51 4.41 0.61 -8.68
N PHE A 52 3.53 0.63 -7.67
CA PHE A 52 2.12 0.29 -7.85
C PHE A 52 1.40 1.28 -8.80
N ALA A 53 1.67 2.58 -8.67
CA ALA A 53 1.13 3.59 -9.58
C ALA A 53 1.61 3.39 -11.03
N LEU A 54 2.90 3.06 -11.20
CA LEU A 54 3.48 2.74 -12.50
C LEU A 54 2.85 1.48 -13.12
N PHE A 55 2.69 0.43 -12.33
CA PHE A 55 2.03 -0.82 -12.75
C PHE A 55 0.59 -0.58 -13.21
N LEU A 56 -0.15 0.27 -12.48
CA LEU A 56 -1.52 0.66 -12.85
C LEU A 56 -1.60 1.67 -14.00
N LYS A 57 -0.46 2.22 -14.44
CA LYS A 57 -0.37 3.33 -15.42
C LYS A 57 -1.18 4.55 -14.99
N ILE A 58 -1.15 4.88 -13.69
CA ILE A 58 -1.77 6.07 -13.12
C ILE A 58 -0.72 7.02 -12.57
N SER A 59 -1.08 8.29 -12.41
CA SER A 59 -0.18 9.25 -11.77
C SER A 59 -0.06 8.96 -10.26
N PRO A 60 1.12 9.16 -9.64
CA PRO A 60 1.29 9.05 -8.19
C PRO A 60 0.33 9.94 -7.39
N GLN A 61 -0.04 11.09 -7.95
CA GLN A 61 -1.04 11.99 -7.37
C GLN A 61 -2.43 11.32 -7.33
N ARG A 62 -2.81 10.56 -8.36
CA ARG A 62 -4.07 9.82 -8.39
C ARG A 62 -4.09 8.75 -7.29
N LEU A 63 -2.99 8.00 -7.12
CA LEU A 63 -2.86 7.04 -6.04
C LEU A 63 -2.92 7.71 -4.66
N THR A 64 -2.24 8.86 -4.49
CA THR A 64 -2.30 9.66 -3.26
C THR A 64 -3.72 10.11 -2.92
N ASN A 65 -4.49 10.50 -3.94
CA ASN A 65 -5.90 10.84 -3.78
C ASN A 65 -6.71 9.63 -3.32
N TRP A 66 -6.46 8.43 -3.85
CA TRP A 66 -7.14 7.22 -3.39
C TRP A 66 -6.85 6.91 -1.93
N PHE A 67 -5.61 7.09 -1.47
CA PHE A 67 -5.28 6.88 -0.06
C PHE A 67 -6.06 7.78 0.90
N SER A 68 -6.46 8.97 0.44
CA SER A 68 -7.18 9.94 1.28
C SER A 68 -8.69 9.91 1.09
N ARG A 69 -9.18 9.53 -0.09
CA ARG A 69 -10.60 9.63 -0.49
C ARG A 69 -11.27 8.28 -0.73
N GLY A 70 -10.51 7.19 -0.83
CA GLY A 70 -10.99 5.88 -1.27
C GLY A 70 -10.73 5.61 -2.75
N ILE A 71 -10.75 4.32 -3.08
CA ILE A 71 -10.64 3.82 -4.46
C ILE A 71 -12.00 3.98 -5.16
N PRO A 72 -12.05 4.47 -6.41
CA PRO A 72 -13.29 4.49 -7.19
C PRO A 72 -13.87 3.08 -7.37
N HIS A 73 -15.18 2.90 -7.20
CA HIS A 73 -15.85 1.59 -7.32
C HIS A 73 -15.52 0.84 -8.62
N LEU A 74 -15.46 1.55 -9.76
CA LEU A 74 -15.11 0.98 -11.07
C LEU A 74 -13.70 0.33 -11.09
N GLN A 75 -12.79 0.78 -10.24
CA GLN A 75 -11.43 0.26 -10.16
C GLN A 75 -11.25 -0.69 -8.98
N LEU A 76 -12.17 -0.68 -8.02
CA LEU A 76 -12.04 -1.40 -6.77
C LEU A 76 -11.90 -2.90 -7.00
N ASP A 77 -12.77 -3.48 -7.83
CA ASP A 77 -12.73 -4.90 -8.18
C ASP A 77 -11.40 -5.28 -8.88
N ARG A 78 -10.98 -4.45 -9.84
CA ARG A 78 -9.67 -4.62 -10.52
C ARG A 78 -8.50 -4.57 -9.54
N ILE A 79 -8.49 -3.62 -8.62
CA ILE A 79 -7.41 -3.50 -7.61
C ILE A 79 -7.44 -4.67 -6.64
N ALA A 80 -8.63 -5.10 -6.23
CA ALA A 80 -8.81 -6.25 -5.34
C ALA A 80 -8.25 -7.53 -5.97
N GLY A 81 -8.58 -7.80 -7.24
CA GLY A 81 -8.03 -8.94 -7.98
C GLY A 81 -6.51 -8.89 -8.17
N LEU A 82 -5.93 -7.70 -8.39
CA LEU A 82 -4.47 -7.54 -8.52
C LEU A 82 -3.71 -7.83 -7.22
N LEU A 83 -4.34 -7.58 -6.07
CA LEU A 83 -3.76 -7.80 -4.76
C LEU A 83 -4.21 -9.13 -4.14
N SER A 84 -4.99 -9.93 -4.87
CA SER A 84 -5.64 -11.16 -4.38
C SER A 84 -6.41 -10.96 -3.07
N VAL A 85 -7.03 -9.79 -2.89
CA VAL A 85 -7.87 -9.48 -1.72
C VAL A 85 -9.35 -9.45 -2.12
N ASN A 86 -10.23 -9.61 -1.15
CA ASN A 86 -11.66 -9.48 -1.34
C ASN A 86 -12.04 -8.00 -1.61
N ALA A 87 -12.79 -7.75 -2.68
CA ALA A 87 -13.26 -6.40 -3.04
C ALA A 87 -14.16 -5.79 -1.96
N GLN A 88 -15.09 -6.55 -1.39
CA GLN A 88 -15.95 -6.10 -0.29
C GLN A 88 -15.13 -5.71 0.95
N TRP A 89 -14.11 -6.50 1.29
CA TRP A 89 -13.20 -6.17 2.38
C TRP A 89 -12.40 -4.91 2.07
N LEU A 90 -11.87 -4.78 0.86
CA LEU A 90 -11.13 -3.58 0.47
C LEU A 90 -12.02 -2.33 0.51
N GLU A 91 -13.27 -2.45 0.10
CA GLU A 91 -14.25 -1.37 0.07
C GLU A 91 -14.71 -0.94 1.46
N THR A 92 -15.20 -1.88 2.27
CA THR A 92 -15.92 -1.59 3.52
C THR A 92 -15.13 -2.00 4.77
N GLY A 93 -14.13 -2.88 4.62
CA GLY A 93 -13.46 -3.54 5.73
C GLY A 93 -14.23 -4.75 6.29
N ALA A 94 -15.42 -5.05 5.77
CA ALA A 94 -16.23 -6.16 6.24
C ALA A 94 -15.85 -7.49 5.55
N GLY A 95 -15.93 -8.59 6.31
CA GLY A 95 -15.63 -9.94 5.84
C GLY A 95 -14.15 -10.28 5.88
N GLU A 96 -13.78 -11.37 5.21
CA GLU A 96 -12.40 -11.85 5.16
C GLU A 96 -11.57 -11.07 4.13
N LYS A 97 -10.32 -10.77 4.51
CA LYS A 97 -9.37 -10.03 3.66
C LYS A 97 -9.01 -10.79 2.41
N PHE A 98 -8.75 -12.09 2.56
CA PHE A 98 -8.44 -12.99 1.48
C PHE A 98 -9.66 -13.88 1.28
N LEU A 99 -10.04 -14.12 0.04
CA LEU A 99 -11.01 -15.17 -0.26
C LEU A 99 -10.32 -16.49 0.12
N ALA A 100 -10.86 -17.21 1.11
CA ALA A 100 -10.42 -18.56 1.38
C ALA A 100 -10.59 -19.36 0.09
N THR A 101 -9.47 -19.68 -0.55
CA THR A 101 -9.43 -20.72 -1.56
C THR A 101 -9.72 -22.01 -0.80
N SER A 102 -10.99 -22.38 -0.68
CA SER A 102 -11.39 -23.72 -0.31
C SER A 102 -10.93 -24.65 -1.44
N GLU A 103 -9.65 -25.02 -1.39
CA GLU A 103 -9.12 -26.21 -2.07
C GLU A 103 -9.47 -27.47 -1.27
#